data_AF-A0A3B0XGV6-F1
#
_entry.id   AF-A0A3B0XGV6-F1
#
_cell.length_a   1.000
_cell.length_b   1.000
_cell.length_c   1.000
_cell.angle_alpha   90.00
_cell.angle_beta   90.00
_cell.angle_gamma   90.00
#
_symmetry.space_group_name_H-M   'P 1'
#
loop_
_entity.id
_entity.type
_entity.pdbx_description
1 polymer ?
#
loop_
_entity_poly.entity_id
_entity_poly.type
_entity_poly.pdbx_seq_one_letter_code
_entity_poly.pdbx_strand_id
1 'polypeptide(L)'
;MTTTAFTQLPLSAEFTDNLTMLGYNTMTPIQEQSLPPILNGKDVLAQAKTGSGKTAAFGIGLLHPLKSQIYQTQALILCPVRELADQVSKEIRRLARAVPNTKILTLCGGTPIGPQFASLEHPPHIVVGTPGRILKHLQKETLKLEHLKTLVLDEADRMLDMGFYDDIMQIIDKTPSQRQSLLFSATWPN
;
A
#
# COMPACT_ATOMS: atom_id res chain seq x y z
N MET A 1 8.10 -3.62 30.08
CA MET A 1 6.99 -2.85 29.47
C MET A 1 7.33 -2.71 28.01
N THR A 2 6.51 -3.20 27.08
CA THR A 2 6.75 -2.95 25.65
C THR A 2 6.49 -1.48 25.40
N THR A 3 7.53 -0.75 24.98
CA THR A 3 7.41 0.66 24.67
C THR A 3 6.74 0.78 23.30
N THR A 4 5.47 1.20 23.28
CA THR A 4 4.63 1.32 22.07
C THR A 4 4.96 2.54 21.21
N ALA A 5 6.07 3.24 21.48
CA ALA A 5 6.43 4.45 20.74
C ALA A 5 7.03 4.12 19.37
N PHE A 6 6.68 4.90 18.34
CA PHE A 6 7.26 4.77 17.00
C PHE A 6 8.77 5.01 16.98
N THR A 7 9.32 5.73 17.96
CA THR A 7 10.76 5.98 18.13
C THR A 7 11.59 4.73 18.43
N GLN A 8 10.95 3.61 18.77
CA GLN A 8 11.62 2.31 18.94
C GLN A 8 11.87 1.59 17.62
N LEU A 9 11.24 2.04 16.53
CA LEU A 9 11.42 1.48 15.20
C LEU A 9 12.62 2.14 14.50
N PRO A 10 13.30 1.43 13.58
CA PRO A 10 14.44 1.97 12.82
C PRO A 10 13.97 2.94 11.71
N LEU A 11 13.23 3.98 12.08
CA LEU A 11 12.71 5.01 11.18
C LEU A 11 13.64 6.23 11.17
N SER A 12 13.63 6.99 10.08
CA SER A 12 14.38 8.25 10.02
C SER A 12 13.75 9.32 10.93
N ALA A 13 14.51 10.37 11.22
CA ALA A 13 14.00 11.50 12.00
C ALA A 13 12.80 12.16 11.30
N GLU A 14 12.88 12.36 9.98
CA GLU A 14 11.81 12.94 9.17
C GLU A 14 10.53 12.12 9.23
N PHE A 15 10.65 10.79 9.27
CA PHE A 15 9.51 9.90 9.46
C PHE A 15 8.87 10.09 10.82
N THR A 16 9.69 10.07 11.87
CA THR A 16 9.22 10.18 13.25
C THR A 16 8.57 11.55 13.51
N ASP A 17 9.18 12.63 13.01
CA ASP A 17 8.65 13.98 13.10
C ASP A 17 7.31 14.13 12.35
N ASN A 18 7.22 13.57 11.15
CA ASN A 18 5.95 13.56 10.40
C ASN A 18 4.88 12.75 11.14
N LEU A 19 5.22 11.59 11.71
CA LEU A 19 4.29 10.80 12.51
C LEU A 19 3.78 11.59 13.72
N THR A 20 4.66 12.28 14.45
CA THR A 20 4.28 13.18 15.56
C THR A 20 3.36 14.30 15.08
N MET A 21 3.68 14.97 13.98
CA MET A 21 2.84 16.05 13.42
C MET A 21 1.46 15.56 12.95
N LEU A 22 1.37 14.30 12.54
CA LEU A 22 0.11 13.65 12.16
C LEU A 22 -0.70 13.13 13.35
N GLY A 23 -0.14 13.19 14.57
CA GLY A 23 -0.77 12.76 15.82
C GLY A 23 -0.52 11.30 16.21
N TYR A 24 0.44 10.62 15.56
CA TYR A 24 0.83 9.25 15.88
C TYR A 24 1.78 9.22 17.09
N ASN A 25 1.22 9.27 18.30
CA ASN A 25 1.99 9.29 19.55
C ASN A 25 2.45 7.89 19.98
N THR A 26 1.57 6.89 19.86
CA THR A 26 1.83 5.49 20.21
C THR A 26 1.22 4.57 19.17
N MET A 27 1.87 3.43 18.96
CA MET A 27 1.40 2.38 18.07
C MET A 27 0.14 1.73 18.62
N THR A 28 -0.83 1.49 17.74
CA THR A 28 -1.95 0.59 18.04
C THR A 28 -1.46 -0.86 18.10
N PRO A 29 -2.22 -1.80 18.70
CA PRO A 29 -1.79 -3.20 18.80
C PRO A 29 -1.45 -3.85 17.45
N ILE A 30 -2.18 -3.50 16.38
CA ILE A 30 -1.88 -4.01 15.04
C ILE A 30 -0.59 -3.43 14.49
N GLN A 31 -0.30 -2.15 14.76
CA GLN A 31 0.94 -1.49 14.34
C GLN A 31 2.14 -2.06 15.08
N GLU A 32 2.05 -2.25 16.40
CA GLU A 32 3.12 -2.84 17.21
C GLU A 32 3.50 -4.26 16.74
N GLN A 33 2.51 -5.07 16.38
CA GLN A 33 2.75 -6.45 15.93
C GLN A 33 3.21 -6.55 14.48
N SER A 34 2.73 -5.66 13.60
CA SER A 34 3.01 -5.76 12.16
C SER A 34 4.18 -4.89 11.69
N LEU A 35 4.46 -3.73 12.29
CA LEU A 35 5.53 -2.85 11.82
C LEU A 35 6.92 -3.48 11.91
N PRO A 36 7.35 -4.09 13.03
CA PRO A 36 8.67 -4.69 13.10
C PRO A 36 8.94 -5.75 12.01
N PRO A 37 8.07 -6.76 11.76
CA PRO A 37 8.30 -7.68 10.66
C PRO A 37 8.20 -7.00 9.27
N ILE A 38 7.29 -6.04 9.08
CA ILE A 38 7.17 -5.29 7.82
C ILE A 38 8.47 -4.53 7.50
N LEU A 39 9.04 -3.81 8.46
CA LEU A 39 10.27 -3.05 8.29
C LEU A 39 11.49 -3.94 8.04
N ASN A 40 11.45 -5.19 8.51
CA ASN A 40 12.46 -6.21 8.22
C ASN A 40 12.24 -6.91 6.86
N GLY A 41 11.31 -6.43 6.04
CA GLY A 41 11.04 -6.96 4.71
C GLY A 41 10.33 -8.32 4.70
N LYS A 42 9.75 -8.76 5.83
CA LYS A 42 9.00 -10.02 5.90
C LYS A 42 7.59 -9.84 5.37
N ASP A 43 7.07 -10.90 4.75
CA ASP A 43 5.65 -10.98 4.44
C ASP A 43 4.83 -11.00 5.73
N VAL A 44 3.66 -10.37 5.69
CA VAL A 44 2.76 -10.30 6.85
C VAL A 44 1.34 -10.62 6.41
N LEU A 45 0.74 -11.55 7.14
CA LEU A 45 -0.70 -11.75 7.17
C LEU A 45 -1.21 -11.20 8.50
N ALA A 46 -2.16 -10.27 8.41
CA ALA A 46 -2.66 -9.55 9.55
C ALA A 46 -4.19 -9.56 9.56
N GLN A 47 -4.78 -10.10 10.63
CA GLN A 47 -6.21 -9.99 10.86
C GLN A 47 -6.53 -8.67 11.57
N ALA A 48 -7.21 -7.76 10.88
CA ALA A 48 -7.44 -6.41 11.39
C ALA A 48 -8.75 -5.80 10.87
N LYS A 49 -9.59 -5.34 11.79
CA LYS A 49 -10.80 -4.57 11.47
C LYS A 49 -10.48 -3.17 10.94
N THR A 50 -11.44 -2.57 10.23
CA THR A 50 -11.38 -1.16 9.84
C THR A 50 -11.26 -0.25 11.06
N GLY A 51 -10.47 0.82 10.95
CA GLY A 51 -10.16 1.72 12.06
C GLY A 51 -9.10 1.22 13.04
N SER A 52 -8.48 0.05 12.83
CA SER A 52 -7.41 -0.49 13.68
C SER A 52 -6.06 0.25 13.57
N GLY A 53 -5.89 1.10 12.55
CA GLY A 53 -4.62 1.76 12.25
C GLY A 53 -3.72 0.97 11.29
N LYS A 54 -4.23 -0.10 10.66
CA LYS A 54 -3.51 -0.95 9.70
C LYS A 54 -2.89 -0.19 8.51
N THR A 55 -3.55 0.85 8.02
CA THR A 55 -3.05 1.68 6.91
C THR A 55 -1.74 2.39 7.23
N ALA A 56 -1.57 2.85 8.47
CA ALA A 56 -0.30 3.43 8.88
C ALA A 56 0.80 2.37 8.96
N ALA A 57 0.48 1.14 9.38
CA ALA A 57 1.45 0.06 9.47
C ALA A 57 2.05 -0.28 8.10
N PHE A 58 1.23 -0.64 7.11
CA PHE A 58 1.75 -0.93 5.77
C PHE A 58 2.23 0.32 5.04
N GLY A 59 1.66 1.49 5.33
CA GLY A 59 2.06 2.76 4.73
C GLY A 59 3.47 3.17 5.12
N ILE A 60 3.81 3.08 6.39
CA ILE A 60 5.20 3.26 6.85
C ILE A 60 6.09 2.19 6.22
N GLY A 61 5.64 0.93 6.20
CA GLY A 61 6.36 -0.20 5.64
C GLY A 61 6.78 -0.04 4.17
N LEU A 62 5.86 0.42 3.31
CA LEU A 62 6.14 0.61 1.89
C LEU A 62 6.89 1.92 1.59
N LEU A 63 6.75 2.94 2.44
CA LEU A 63 7.44 4.23 2.26
C LEU A 63 8.87 4.19 2.79
N HIS A 64 9.14 3.42 3.86
CA HIS A 64 10.46 3.32 4.49
C HIS A 64 11.59 2.90 3.51
N PRO A 65 11.43 1.85 2.67
CA PRO A 65 12.43 1.46 1.69
C PRO A 65 12.32 2.23 0.35
N LEU A 66 11.32 3.10 0.19
CA LEU A 66 11.01 3.77 -1.08
C LEU A 66 12.18 4.63 -1.58
N LYS A 67 12.46 4.56 -2.87
CA LYS A 67 13.48 5.37 -3.55
C LYS A 67 12.80 6.39 -4.46
N SER A 68 12.50 7.58 -3.95
CA SER A 68 11.74 8.62 -4.69
C SER A 68 12.51 9.28 -5.85
N GLN A 69 13.81 9.02 -5.96
CA GLN A 69 14.64 9.38 -7.12
C GLN A 69 14.52 8.41 -8.30
N ILE A 70 13.87 7.25 -8.10
CA ILE A 70 13.69 6.21 -9.13
C ILE A 70 12.22 6.25 -9.58
N TYR A 71 11.97 6.83 -10.75
CA TYR A 71 10.63 7.01 -11.33
C TYR A 71 10.04 5.72 -11.90
N GLN A 72 9.66 4.81 -11.01
CA GLN A 72 9.09 3.49 -11.31
C GLN A 72 8.09 3.11 -10.21
N THR A 73 7.10 2.27 -10.55
CA THR A 73 6.17 1.73 -9.56
C THR A 73 6.88 0.74 -8.63
N GLN A 74 7.04 1.12 -7.37
CA GLN A 74 7.72 0.35 -6.32
C GLN A 74 6.74 -0.29 -5.34
N ALA A 75 5.53 0.28 -5.18
CA ALA A 75 4.49 -0.31 -4.35
C ALA A 75 3.10 -0.26 -5.01
N LEU A 76 2.31 -1.30 -4.74
CA LEU A 76 0.93 -1.45 -5.22
C LEU A 76 0.06 -1.82 -4.03
N ILE A 77 -1.02 -1.08 -3.82
CA ILE A 77 -2.04 -1.38 -2.82
C ILE A 77 -3.35 -1.66 -3.55
N LEU A 78 -3.89 -2.87 -3.36
CA LEU A 78 -5.20 -3.26 -3.85
C LEU A 78 -6.24 -3.08 -2.74
N CYS A 79 -7.35 -2.43 -3.08
CA CYS A 79 -8.51 -2.24 -2.21
C CYS A 79 -9.79 -2.70 -2.93
N PRO A 80 -10.81 -3.22 -2.22
CA PRO A 80 -12.05 -3.72 -2.83
C PRO A 80 -12.89 -2.66 -3.53
N VAL A 81 -12.94 -1.43 -3.01
CA VAL A 81 -13.82 -0.37 -3.52
C VAL A 81 -13.08 0.96 -3.65
N ARG A 82 -13.62 1.85 -4.48
CA ARG A 82 -13.03 3.15 -4.79
C ARG A 82 -12.90 4.02 -3.55
N GLU A 83 -13.92 4.05 -2.71
CA GLU A 83 -13.99 4.89 -1.51
C GLU A 83 -12.85 4.54 -0.55
N LEU A 84 -12.56 3.25 -0.40
CA LEU A 84 -11.46 2.77 0.42
C LEU A 84 -10.11 3.08 -0.22
N ALA A 85 -9.94 2.88 -1.53
CA ALA A 85 -8.73 3.27 -2.24
C ALA A 85 -8.43 4.78 -2.11
N ASP A 86 -9.47 5.63 -2.16
CA ASP A 86 -9.34 7.08 -1.95
C ASP A 86 -8.94 7.41 -0.50
N GLN A 87 -9.49 6.72 0.49
CA GLN A 87 -9.11 6.86 1.91
C GLN A 87 -7.66 6.43 2.15
N VAL A 88 -7.28 5.26 1.66
CA VAL A 88 -5.91 4.73 1.76
C VAL A 88 -4.94 5.68 1.07
N SER A 89 -5.21 6.11 -0.17
CA SER A 89 -4.36 7.05 -0.90
C SER A 89 -4.15 8.37 -0.15
N LYS A 90 -5.21 8.92 0.48
CA LYS A 90 -5.09 10.13 1.32
C LYS A 90 -4.17 9.89 2.52
N GLU A 91 -4.29 8.75 3.19
CA GLU A 91 -3.44 8.44 4.34
C GLU A 91 -1.98 8.22 3.93
N ILE A 92 -1.73 7.46 2.85
CA ILE A 92 -0.39 7.29 2.30
C ILE A 92 0.23 8.63 1.91
N ARG A 93 -0.54 9.57 1.34
CA ARG A 93 -0.05 10.93 1.05
C ARG A 93 0.35 11.71 2.30
N ARG A 94 -0.35 11.52 3.42
CA ARG A 94 0.01 12.16 4.70
C ARG A 94 1.33 11.60 5.21
N LEU A 95 1.48 10.27 5.22
CA LEU A 95 2.70 9.59 5.64
C LEU A 95 3.89 9.91 4.71
N ALA A 96 3.65 10.01 3.40
CA ALA A 96 4.66 10.30 2.39
C ALA A 96 5.27 11.70 2.49
N ARG A 97 4.76 12.60 3.35
CA ARG A 97 5.41 13.89 3.64
C ARG A 97 6.83 13.72 4.20
N ALA A 98 7.13 12.58 4.81
CA ALA A 98 8.47 12.21 5.25
C ALA A 98 9.41 11.82 4.10
N VAL A 99 8.89 11.54 2.89
CA VAL A 99 9.66 11.10 1.72
C VAL A 99 9.40 12.06 0.56
N PRO A 100 10.27 13.07 0.35
CA PRO A 100 10.08 14.09 -0.67
C PRO A 100 9.92 13.50 -2.08
N ASN A 101 9.19 14.21 -2.94
CA ASN A 101 8.94 13.87 -4.35
C ASN A 101 8.22 12.54 -4.59
N THR A 102 7.53 12.01 -3.58
CA THR A 102 6.75 10.78 -3.70
C THR A 102 5.48 10.99 -4.54
N LYS A 103 5.53 10.59 -5.81
CA LYS A 103 4.35 10.47 -6.67
C LYS A 103 3.48 9.25 -6.31
N ILE A 104 2.21 9.51 -5.97
CA ILE A 104 1.18 8.50 -5.68
C ILE A 104 0.05 8.67 -6.68
N LEU A 105 -0.46 7.57 -7.24
CA LEU A 105 -1.60 7.56 -8.18
C LEU A 105 -2.69 6.60 -7.71
N THR A 106 -3.95 7.06 -7.78
CA THR A 106 -5.12 6.21 -7.49
C THR A 106 -5.79 5.78 -8.80
N LEU A 107 -5.99 4.47 -8.99
CA LEU A 107 -6.58 3.87 -10.18
C LEU A 107 -7.81 3.03 -9.82
N CYS A 108 -8.99 3.63 -9.92
CA CYS A 108 -10.28 2.99 -9.61
C CYS A 108 -11.26 3.02 -10.78
N GLY A 109 -12.24 2.12 -10.76
CA GLY A 109 -13.40 2.14 -11.66
C GLY A 109 -14.23 3.43 -11.57
N GLY A 110 -15.18 3.61 -12.50
CA GLY A 110 -16.12 4.74 -12.48
C GLY A 110 -15.58 6.09 -12.98
N THR A 111 -14.32 6.16 -13.40
CA THR A 111 -13.74 7.33 -14.10
C THR A 111 -13.22 6.94 -15.48
N PRO A 112 -13.27 7.83 -16.48
CA PRO A 112 -12.66 7.57 -17.78
C PRO A 112 -11.18 7.19 -17.65
N ILE A 113 -10.72 6.20 -18.41
CA ILE A 113 -9.33 5.74 -18.37
C ILE A 113 -8.36 6.71 -19.08
N GLY A 114 -8.87 7.50 -20.04
CA GLY A 114 -8.06 8.42 -20.86
C GLY A 114 -7.16 9.36 -20.04
N PRO A 115 -7.70 10.13 -19.08
CA PRO A 115 -6.89 11.01 -18.22
C PRO A 115 -5.83 10.28 -17.38
N GLN A 116 -6.01 8.98 -17.13
CA GLN A 116 -5.06 8.18 -16.35
C GLN A 116 -3.81 7.84 -17.17
N PHE A 117 -3.89 7.82 -18.51
CA PHE A 117 -2.73 7.62 -19.39
C PHE A 117 -1.71 8.75 -19.23
N ALA A 118 -2.15 10.00 -19.32
CA ALA A 118 -1.28 11.17 -19.10
C ALA A 118 -0.64 11.14 -17.69
N SER A 119 -1.40 10.70 -16.68
CA SER A 119 -0.87 10.57 -15.31
C SER A 119 0.21 9.49 -15.17
N LEU A 120 0.21 8.49 -16.06
CA LEU A 120 1.14 7.36 -16.09
C LEU A 120 2.35 7.57 -17.02
N GLU A 121 2.36 8.61 -17.87
CA GLU A 121 3.53 8.98 -18.70
C GLU A 121 4.80 9.14 -17.86
N HIS A 122 4.65 9.70 -16.65
CA HIS A 122 5.67 9.64 -15.61
C HIS A 122 5.25 8.59 -14.58
N PRO A 123 5.97 7.46 -14.45
CA PRO A 123 5.56 6.40 -13.55
C PRO A 123 5.43 6.88 -12.09
N PRO A 124 4.31 6.61 -11.40
CA PRO A 124 4.19 6.86 -9.97
C PRO A 124 5.06 5.88 -9.18
N HIS A 125 5.49 6.27 -7.98
CA HIS A 125 6.20 5.36 -7.08
C HIS A 125 5.24 4.37 -6.41
N ILE A 126 4.03 4.84 -6.11
CA ILE A 126 3.00 4.07 -5.42
C ILE A 126 1.69 4.16 -6.20
N VAL A 127 1.07 3.01 -6.43
CA VAL A 127 -0.27 2.91 -6.99
C VAL A 127 -1.22 2.36 -5.95
N VAL A 128 -2.39 2.98 -5.80
CA VAL A 128 -3.51 2.47 -5.00
C VAL A 128 -4.68 2.24 -5.95
N GLY A 129 -5.36 1.11 -5.88
CA GLY A 129 -6.47 0.90 -6.81
C GLY A 129 -7.32 -0.33 -6.56
N THR A 130 -8.39 -0.42 -7.34
CA THR A 130 -9.29 -1.59 -7.35
C THR A 130 -8.78 -2.64 -8.36
N PRO A 131 -8.87 -3.95 -8.06
CA PRO A 131 -8.31 -5.02 -8.90
C PRO A 131 -8.64 -4.87 -10.39
N GLY A 132 -9.92 -4.81 -10.78
CA GLY A 132 -10.29 -4.74 -12.20
C GLY A 132 -9.76 -3.51 -12.95
N ARG A 133 -9.58 -2.36 -12.28
CA ARG A 133 -8.96 -1.18 -12.92
C ARG A 133 -7.45 -1.35 -13.09
N ILE A 134 -6.78 -1.89 -12.07
CA ILE A 134 -5.34 -2.18 -12.14
C ILE A 134 -5.07 -3.17 -13.27
N LEU A 135 -5.82 -4.29 -13.31
CA LEU A 135 -5.68 -5.29 -14.36
C LEU A 135 -5.86 -4.69 -15.75
N LYS A 136 -6.86 -3.83 -15.94
CA LYS A 136 -7.08 -3.13 -17.22
C LYS A 136 -5.89 -2.27 -17.65
N HIS A 137 -5.21 -1.61 -16.71
CA HIS A 137 -3.99 -0.84 -17.02
C HIS A 137 -2.80 -1.73 -17.38
N LEU A 138 -2.67 -2.88 -16.73
CA LEU A 138 -1.64 -3.87 -17.02
C LEU A 138 -1.84 -4.52 -18.40
N GLN A 139 -3.08 -4.91 -18.73
CA GLN A 139 -3.45 -5.47 -20.04
C GLN A 139 -3.24 -4.47 -21.18
N LYS A 140 -3.35 -3.17 -20.90
CA LYS A 140 -3.07 -2.09 -21.85
C LYS A 140 -1.62 -1.62 -21.84
N GLU A 141 -0.76 -2.25 -21.04
CA GLU A 141 0.67 -1.92 -20.88
C GLU A 141 0.94 -0.46 -20.44
N THR A 142 -0.06 0.17 -19.82
CA THR A 142 0.02 1.57 -19.36
C THR A 142 0.53 1.68 -17.92
N LEU A 143 0.46 0.58 -17.16
CA LEU A 143 1.10 0.43 -15.86
C LEU A 143 2.14 -0.70 -15.97
N LYS A 144 3.35 -0.46 -15.46
CA LYS A 144 4.41 -1.46 -15.37
C LYS A 144 4.71 -1.76 -13.91
N LEU A 145 4.81 -3.04 -13.56
CA LEU A 145 5.06 -3.54 -12.21
C LEU A 145 6.36 -4.35 -12.09
N GLU A 146 7.18 -4.38 -13.13
CA GLU A 146 8.45 -5.15 -13.19
C GLU A 146 9.46 -4.81 -12.08
N HIS A 147 9.31 -3.65 -11.44
CA HIS A 147 10.16 -3.18 -10.34
C HIS A 147 9.44 -3.11 -8.99
N LEU A 148 8.25 -3.71 -8.89
CA LEU A 148 7.46 -3.72 -7.66
C LEU A 148 8.23 -4.40 -6.53
N LYS A 149 8.32 -3.72 -5.39
CA LYS A 149 8.97 -4.20 -4.16
C LYS A 149 7.98 -4.62 -3.09
N THR A 150 6.81 -3.98 -3.06
CA THR A 150 5.77 -4.27 -2.06
C THR A 150 4.41 -4.37 -2.73
N LEU A 151 3.69 -5.47 -2.46
CA LEU A 151 2.28 -5.64 -2.80
C LEU A 151 1.47 -5.68 -1.50
N VAL A 152 0.43 -4.85 -1.41
CA VAL A 152 -0.51 -4.84 -0.29
C VAL A 152 -1.89 -5.25 -0.78
N LEU A 153 -2.53 -6.19 -0.09
CA LEU A 153 -3.93 -6.55 -0.24
C LEU A 153 -4.68 -6.07 1.00
N ASP A 154 -5.48 -5.01 0.87
CA ASP A 154 -6.25 -4.44 1.98
C ASP A 154 -7.73 -4.82 1.88
N GLU A 155 -8.29 -5.36 2.96
CA GLU A 155 -9.61 -6.03 2.98
C GLU A 155 -9.66 -7.19 1.97
N ALA A 156 -8.69 -8.10 2.08
CA ALA A 156 -8.50 -9.21 1.15
C ALA A 156 -9.72 -10.15 1.08
N ASP A 157 -10.30 -10.51 2.23
CA ASP A 157 -11.57 -11.26 2.33
C ASP A 157 -12.67 -10.63 1.47
N ARG A 158 -12.89 -9.33 1.62
CA ARG A 158 -13.90 -8.60 0.87
C ARG A 158 -13.62 -8.60 -0.63
N MET A 159 -12.36 -8.51 -1.06
CA MET A 159 -12.02 -8.63 -2.48
C MET A 159 -12.36 -10.01 -3.04
N LEU A 160 -12.14 -11.08 -2.25
CA LEU A 160 -12.51 -12.43 -2.64
C LEU A 160 -14.04 -12.60 -2.73
N ASP A 161 -14.79 -12.08 -1.75
CA ASP A 161 -16.27 -12.11 -1.75
C ASP A 161 -16.87 -11.36 -2.95
N MET A 162 -16.18 -10.33 -3.44
CA MET A 162 -16.56 -9.57 -4.62
C MET A 162 -16.18 -10.26 -5.95
N GLY A 163 -15.55 -11.43 -5.90
CA GLY A 163 -15.15 -12.19 -7.07
C GLY A 163 -13.87 -11.67 -7.75
N PHE A 164 -13.03 -10.90 -7.06
CA PHE A 164 -11.78 -10.39 -7.63
C PHE A 164 -10.61 -11.37 -7.59
N TYR A 165 -10.83 -12.65 -7.22
CA TYR A 165 -9.76 -13.64 -7.13
C TYR A 165 -8.94 -13.75 -8.43
N ASP A 166 -9.61 -13.96 -9.56
CA ASP A 166 -8.93 -14.11 -10.85
C ASP A 166 -8.21 -12.83 -11.29
N ASP A 167 -8.78 -11.66 -10.97
CA ASP A 167 -8.15 -10.37 -11.25
C ASP A 167 -6.87 -10.20 -10.42
N ILE A 168 -6.91 -10.55 -9.13
CA ILE A 168 -5.76 -10.47 -8.22
C ILE A 168 -4.65 -11.42 -8.68
N MET A 169 -4.99 -12.65 -9.05
CA MET A 169 -4.00 -13.62 -9.53
C MET A 169 -3.32 -13.14 -10.81
N GLN A 170 -4.08 -12.64 -11.78
CA GLN A 170 -3.50 -12.06 -13.00
C GLN A 170 -2.63 -10.83 -12.73
N ILE A 171 -2.97 -10.01 -11.73
CA ILE A 171 -2.12 -8.89 -11.30
C ILE A 171 -0.82 -9.43 -10.69
N ILE A 172 -0.88 -10.41 -9.80
CA ILE A 172 0.28 -11.02 -9.15
C ILE A 172 1.24 -11.61 -10.20
N ASP A 173 0.72 -12.23 -11.25
CA ASP A 173 1.53 -12.77 -12.37
C ASP A 173 2.30 -11.70 -13.15
N LYS A 174 1.90 -10.42 -13.04
CA LYS A 174 2.62 -9.28 -13.63
C LYS A 174 3.62 -8.63 -12.66
N THR A 175 3.77 -9.16 -11.45
CA THR A 175 4.71 -8.66 -10.44
C THR A 175 5.94 -9.58 -10.33
N PRO A 176 7.09 -9.09 -9.83
CA PRO A 176 8.25 -9.92 -9.56
C PRO A 176 7.92 -11.01 -8.53
N SER A 177 8.55 -12.18 -8.70
CA SER A 177 8.49 -13.27 -7.72
C SER A 177 9.11 -12.86 -6.38
N GLN A 178 10.19 -12.07 -6.42
CA GLN A 178 10.83 -11.51 -5.24
C GLN A 178 10.27 -10.11 -4.94
N ARG A 179 9.22 -10.07 -4.12
CA ARG A 179 8.64 -8.85 -3.53
C ARG A 179 8.15 -9.18 -2.12
N GLN A 180 7.95 -8.16 -1.29
CA GLN A 180 7.23 -8.30 -0.04
C GLN A 180 5.72 -8.28 -0.29
N SER A 181 4.98 -9.20 0.31
CA SER A 181 3.53 -9.28 0.26
C SER A 181 2.93 -9.05 1.64
N LEU A 182 2.02 -8.07 1.73
CA LEU A 182 1.33 -7.71 2.96
C LEU A 182 -0.17 -7.91 2.76
N LEU A 183 -0.77 -8.80 3.53
CA LEU A 183 -2.19 -9.14 3.45
C LEU A 183 -2.89 -8.72 4.73
N PHE A 184 -3.88 -7.84 4.59
CA PHE A 184 -4.74 -7.39 5.68
C PHE A 184 -6.19 -7.79 5.41
N SER A 185 -6.80 -8.48 6.37
CA SER A 185 -8.15 -9.03 6.23
C SER A 185 -8.91 -8.92 7.55
N ALA A 186 -10.22 -8.72 7.53
CA ALA A 186 -11.00 -8.72 8.78
C ALA A 186 -11.26 -10.16 9.26
N THR A 187 -11.39 -11.07 8.31
CA THR A 187 -11.65 -12.50 8.51
C THR A 187 -10.62 -13.34 7.77
N TRP A 188 -10.43 -14.57 8.23
CA TRP A 188 -9.64 -15.58 7.53
C TRP A 188 -10.47 -16.88 7.51
N PRO A 189 -10.75 -17.47 6.34
CA PRO A 189 -11.45 -18.75 6.30
C PRO A 189 -10.58 -19.82 6.97
N ASN A 190 -11.20 -20.61 7.85
CA ASN A 190 -10.57 -21.74 8.53
C ASN A 190 -10.29 -22.89 7.55
#